data_AF-A0A6C0JDW1-F1
#
_entry.id   AF-A0A6C0JDW1-F1
#
_cell.length_a   1.000
_cell.length_b   1.000
_cell.length_c   1.000
_cell.angle_alpha   90.00
_cell.angle_beta   90.00
_cell.angle_gamma   90.00
#
_symmetry.space_group_name_H-M   'P 1'
#
loop_
_entity.id
_entity.type
_entity.pdbx_description
1 polymer ?
#
loop_
_entity_poly.entity_id
_entity_poly.type
_entity_poly.pdbx_seq_one_letter_code
_entity_poly.pdbx_strand_id
1 'polypeptide(L)'
;MSELRIDLKDKIITDGNLRYCEIYKLTNTINQKVYIGQVVSHRMDSNIFRPKGMKERFKQHVNEAFPKTVTTYHCNALNNAIRKYGKEMFTLELLRNCKMEDANRIETEEIFNHNSLIPNGYNITTSCNSIQKPSDEFREKISKGNLATHEEKRIQKYKDIIYNNGFKFDVDESKFCDYITPRTKYGTQIGWYVRLNKTVIEFKSTINSIDETKQRAIEFLKKIKELSLAKHLDAGIPLEPSLPLQLGNILEEHG
;
A
#
# COMPACT_ATOMS: atom_id res chain seq x y z
N MET A 1 10.32 8.98 -45.43
CA MET A 1 10.19 8.85 -43.96
C MET A 1 10.63 10.18 -43.36
N SER A 2 9.81 10.84 -42.54
CA SER A 2 10.26 12.10 -41.91
C SER A 2 11.43 11.81 -40.97
N GLU A 3 12.54 12.52 -41.17
CA GLU A 3 13.70 12.45 -40.28
C GLU A 3 13.40 13.08 -38.93
N LEU A 4 13.93 12.48 -37.86
CA LEU A 4 13.79 13.01 -36.51
C LEU A 4 14.63 14.28 -36.37
N ARG A 5 13.99 15.38 -35.94
CA ARG A 5 14.62 16.70 -35.77
C ARG A 5 15.35 16.84 -34.42
N ILE A 6 16.34 15.97 -34.21
CA ILE A 6 17.16 15.95 -32.98
C ILE A 6 17.96 17.26 -32.84
N ASP A 7 18.27 17.91 -33.96
CA ASP A 7 18.91 19.24 -34.03
C ASP A 7 18.12 20.35 -33.32
N LEU A 8 16.82 20.12 -33.05
CA LEU A 8 15.93 21.06 -32.38
C LEU A 8 15.79 20.81 -30.87
N LYS A 9 16.49 19.82 -30.29
CA LYS A 9 16.33 19.37 -28.89
C LYS A 9 16.23 20.49 -27.85
N ASP A 10 17.09 21.51 -27.96
CA ASP A 10 17.20 22.60 -27.00
C ASP A 10 16.54 23.91 -27.47
N LYS A 11 15.77 23.87 -28.56
CA LYS A 11 15.13 25.04 -29.16
C LYS A 11 13.64 25.08 -28.84
N ILE A 12 13.06 26.28 -28.84
CA ILE A 12 11.59 26.42 -28.81
C ILE A 12 11.08 26.17 -30.23
N ILE A 13 10.05 25.34 -30.36
CA ILE A 13 9.40 25.03 -31.64
C ILE A 13 7.91 25.41 -31.56
N THR A 14 7.31 25.71 -32.72
CA THR A 14 5.89 26.03 -32.85
C THR A 14 5.09 24.90 -33.49
N ASP A 15 5.74 24.07 -34.31
CA ASP A 15 5.13 22.89 -34.94
C ASP A 15 5.33 21.64 -34.07
N GLY A 16 4.21 21.05 -33.63
CA GLY A 16 4.19 19.84 -32.82
C GLY A 16 4.66 18.59 -33.56
N ASN A 17 4.66 18.58 -34.89
CA ASN A 17 5.14 17.44 -35.70
C ASN A 17 6.66 17.28 -35.67
N LEU A 18 7.39 18.32 -35.23
CA LEU A 18 8.83 18.27 -35.04
C LEU A 18 9.23 17.57 -33.73
N ARG A 19 8.25 17.21 -32.90
CA ARG A 19 8.46 16.51 -31.63
C ARG A 19 8.79 15.04 -31.90
N TYR A 20 9.58 14.49 -31.00
CA TYR A 20 9.97 13.09 -30.97
C TYR A 20 9.95 12.60 -29.53
N CYS A 21 10.13 11.30 -29.33
CA CYS A 21 10.21 10.69 -28.01
C CYS A 21 11.63 10.18 -27.73
N GLU A 22 12.14 10.48 -26.53
CA GLU A 22 13.37 9.94 -25.98
C GLU A 22 13.04 8.75 -25.09
N ILE A 23 13.57 7.58 -25.44
CA ILE A 23 13.58 6.38 -24.59
C ILE A 23 14.89 6.37 -23.82
N TYR A 24 14.81 6.31 -22.50
CA TYR A 24 15.96 6.46 -21.62
C TYR A 24 16.01 5.35 -20.57
N LYS A 25 17.21 5.11 -20.05
CA LYS A 25 17.52 4.15 -18.99
C LYS A 25 18.09 4.88 -17.78
N LEU A 26 17.58 4.56 -16.61
CA LEU A 26 18.18 4.91 -15.32
C LEU A 26 18.78 3.65 -14.72
N THR A 27 20.07 3.67 -14.40
CA THR A 27 20.76 2.56 -13.73
C THR A 27 21.11 2.96 -12.32
N ASN A 28 20.67 2.19 -11.33
CA ASN A 28 21.11 2.37 -9.95
C ASN A 28 22.51 1.76 -9.77
N THR A 29 23.49 2.56 -9.37
CA THR A 29 24.89 2.16 -9.29
C THR A 29 25.23 1.27 -8.08
N ILE A 30 24.31 1.13 -7.12
CA ILE A 30 24.50 0.29 -5.93
C ILE A 30 24.07 -1.15 -6.19
N ASN A 31 22.93 -1.33 -6.87
CA ASN A 31 22.33 -2.65 -7.07
C ASN A 31 22.20 -3.06 -8.54
N GLN A 32 22.68 -2.22 -9.46
CA GLN A 32 22.65 -2.43 -10.91
C GLN A 32 21.24 -2.59 -11.52
N LYS A 33 20.18 -2.35 -10.75
CA LYS A 33 18.81 -2.40 -11.24
C LYS A 33 18.53 -1.21 -12.15
N VAL A 34 17.69 -1.44 -13.15
CA VAL A 34 17.40 -0.46 -14.20
C VAL A 34 15.93 -0.07 -14.25
N TYR A 35 15.66 1.14 -14.71
CA TYR A 35 14.35 1.65 -15.08
C TYR A 35 14.40 2.15 -16.51
N ILE A 36 13.47 1.71 -17.35
CA ILE A 36 13.27 2.23 -18.69
C ILE A 36 12.07 3.17 -18.67
N GLY A 37 12.22 4.34 -19.28
CA GLY A 37 11.11 5.27 -19.42
C GLY A 37 11.14 5.99 -20.74
N GLN A 38 10.00 6.57 -21.09
CA GLN A 38 9.85 7.43 -22.24
C GLN A 38 9.50 8.87 -21.85
N VAL A 39 9.88 9.82 -22.70
CA VAL A 39 9.47 11.22 -22.58
C VAL A 39 9.48 11.92 -23.93
N VAL A 40 8.53 12.84 -24.12
CA VAL A 40 8.50 13.76 -25.25
C VAL A 40 9.68 14.74 -25.22
N SER A 41 10.29 15.01 -26.38
CA SER A 41 11.40 15.96 -26.50
C SER A 41 10.97 17.37 -26.08
N HIS A 42 9.74 17.77 -26.43
CA HIS A 42 9.17 19.05 -26.05
C HIS A 42 7.81 18.90 -25.38
N ARG A 43 7.52 19.74 -24.38
CA ARG A 43 6.20 19.88 -23.75
C ARG A 43 5.46 21.07 -24.34
N MET A 44 4.16 20.93 -24.52
CA MET A 44 3.30 22.05 -24.94
C MET A 44 3.16 23.02 -23.78
N ASP A 45 3.33 24.31 -24.07
CA ASP A 45 3.12 25.43 -23.17
C ASP A 45 2.37 26.51 -23.96
N SER A 46 1.05 26.56 -23.78
CA SER A 46 0.15 27.37 -24.61
C SER A 46 0.30 27.02 -26.10
N ASN A 47 0.74 27.95 -26.94
CA ASN A 47 0.92 27.76 -28.38
C ASN A 47 2.38 27.52 -28.81
N ILE A 48 3.28 27.25 -27.85
CA ILE A 48 4.68 26.94 -28.13
C ILE A 48 5.09 25.62 -27.46
N PHE A 49 6.13 24.98 -27.97
CA PHE A 49 6.68 23.76 -27.41
C PHE A 49 8.07 24.03 -26.86
N ARG A 50 8.26 23.77 -25.58
CA ARG A 50 9.52 23.99 -24.86
C ARG A 50 10.27 22.67 -24.65
N PRO A 51 11.61 22.68 -24.69
CA PRO A 51 12.43 21.51 -24.37
C PRO A 51 12.05 20.86 -23.03
N LYS A 52 11.99 19.53 -23.02
CA LYS A 52 11.80 18.70 -21.82
C LYS A 52 12.85 17.59 -21.80
N GLY A 53 12.65 16.56 -22.62
CA GLY A 53 13.57 15.42 -22.71
C GLY A 53 13.80 14.66 -21.40
N MET A 54 14.71 13.70 -21.44
CA MET A 54 14.97 12.74 -20.35
C MET A 54 15.53 13.39 -19.08
N LYS A 55 16.35 14.45 -19.22
CA LYS A 55 16.93 15.15 -18.06
C LYS A 55 15.86 15.81 -17.21
N GLU A 56 14.93 16.55 -17.82
CA GLU A 56 13.82 17.16 -17.08
C GLU A 56 12.83 16.10 -16.56
N ARG A 57 12.64 15.00 -17.30
CA ARG A 57 11.83 13.88 -16.78
C ARG A 57 12.44 13.25 -15.53
N PHE A 58 13.76 13.07 -15.49
CA PHE A 58 14.43 12.54 -14.31
C PHE A 58 14.32 13.50 -13.12
N LYS A 59 14.49 14.81 -13.33
CA LYS A 59 14.21 15.82 -12.28
C LYS A 59 12.77 15.71 -11.76
N GLN A 60 11.82 15.48 -12.65
CA GLN A 60 10.42 15.27 -12.28
C GLN A 60 10.26 14.03 -11.39
N HIS A 61 10.88 12.89 -11.73
CA HIS A 61 10.89 11.68 -10.88
C HIS A 61 11.47 11.94 -9.49
N VAL A 62 12.57 12.71 -9.41
CA VAL A 62 13.16 13.08 -8.12
C VAL A 62 12.18 13.92 -7.28
N ASN A 63 11.52 14.92 -7.88
CA ASN A 63 10.53 15.74 -7.19
C ASN A 63 9.30 14.91 -6.75
N GLU A 64 8.86 13.98 -7.60
CA GLU A 64 7.77 13.03 -7.29
C GLU A 64 8.16 12.04 -6.18
N ALA A 65 9.44 11.76 -5.98
CA ALA A 65 9.92 10.92 -4.89
C ALA A 65 9.86 11.59 -3.52
N PHE A 66 9.96 12.94 -3.46
CA PHE A 66 9.94 13.74 -2.23
C PHE A 66 8.84 14.81 -2.27
N PRO A 67 7.58 14.39 -2.29
CA PRO A 67 6.48 15.31 -2.47
C PRO A 67 6.19 16.15 -1.22
N LYS A 68 5.80 17.41 -1.44
CA LYS A 68 5.35 18.31 -0.37
C LYS A 68 3.89 18.06 0.04
N THR A 69 3.11 17.39 -0.82
CA THR A 69 1.69 17.09 -0.62
C THR A 69 1.39 15.66 -1.06
N VAL A 70 0.34 15.04 -0.50
CA VAL A 70 -0.05 13.68 -0.88
C VAL A 70 -0.58 13.70 -2.32
N THR A 71 0.21 13.18 -3.28
CA THR A 71 -0.23 12.98 -4.66
C THR A 71 -0.10 11.51 -5.06
N THR A 72 -0.92 11.08 -6.02
CA THR A 72 -0.86 9.73 -6.61
C THR A 72 0.33 9.61 -7.55
N TYR A 73 1.34 8.81 -7.19
CA TYR A 73 2.51 8.60 -8.03
C TYR A 73 2.33 7.43 -8.99
N HIS A 74 2.74 7.64 -10.24
CA HIS A 74 2.69 6.62 -11.30
C HIS A 74 3.91 5.66 -11.28
N CYS A 75 4.96 5.95 -10.50
CA CYS A 75 6.24 5.21 -10.52
C CYS A 75 6.75 4.82 -9.11
N ASN A 76 5.89 4.20 -8.29
CA ASN A 76 6.19 3.90 -6.87
C ASN A 76 7.52 3.17 -6.65
N ALA A 77 7.88 2.21 -7.49
CA ALA A 77 9.11 1.43 -7.31
C ALA A 77 10.38 2.25 -7.54
N LEU A 78 10.43 3.05 -8.62
CA LEU A 78 11.53 3.97 -8.87
C LEU A 78 11.60 5.05 -7.78
N ASN A 79 10.47 5.64 -7.39
CA ASN A 79 10.42 6.68 -6.37
C ASN A 79 10.91 6.16 -5.01
N ASN A 80 10.54 4.93 -4.63
CA ASN A 80 11.06 4.25 -3.44
C ASN A 80 12.58 4.08 -3.51
N ALA A 81 13.11 3.69 -4.67
CA ALA A 81 14.54 3.51 -4.84
C ALA A 81 15.30 4.84 -4.79
N ILE A 82 14.77 5.91 -5.40
CA ILE A 82 15.32 7.27 -5.29
C ILE A 82 15.33 7.74 -3.84
N ARG A 83 14.27 7.50 -3.07
CA ARG A 83 14.22 7.81 -1.63
C ARG A 83 15.25 7.04 -0.83
N LYS A 84 15.44 5.75 -1.14
CA LYS A 84 16.33 4.86 -0.40
C LYS A 84 17.81 5.11 -0.66
N TYR A 85 18.18 5.31 -1.93
CA TYR A 85 19.57 5.37 -2.36
C TYR A 85 20.05 6.80 -2.68
N GLY A 86 19.12 7.74 -2.88
CA GLY A 86 19.43 9.09 -3.33
C GLY A 86 19.55 9.18 -4.85
N LYS A 87 19.26 10.37 -5.39
CA LYS A 87 19.29 10.63 -6.85
C LYS A 87 20.69 10.47 -7.46
N GLU A 88 21.74 10.72 -6.68
CA GLU A 88 23.14 10.64 -7.14
C GLU A 88 23.57 9.21 -7.46
N MET A 89 22.85 8.21 -6.94
CA MET A 89 23.10 6.79 -7.20
C MET A 89 22.41 6.30 -8.48
N PHE A 90 21.92 7.19 -9.32
CA PHE A 90 21.30 6.86 -10.59
C PHE A 90 22.04 7.52 -11.75
N THR A 91 22.47 6.73 -12.72
CA THR A 91 23.00 7.21 -13.99
C THR A 91 21.91 7.24 -15.05
N LEU A 92 21.85 8.32 -15.82
CA LEU A 92 20.85 8.53 -16.87
C LEU A 92 21.50 8.37 -18.25
N GLU A 93 20.94 7.47 -19.06
CA GLU A 93 21.42 7.10 -20.40
C GLU A 93 20.29 7.22 -21.42
N LEU A 94 20.58 7.80 -22.59
CA LEU A 94 19.65 7.81 -23.72
C LEU A 94 19.80 6.51 -24.50
N LEU A 95 18.71 5.75 -24.66
CA LEU A 95 18.71 4.51 -25.44
C LEU A 95 18.37 4.77 -26.90
N ARG A 96 17.23 5.44 -27.16
CA ARG A 96 16.74 5.69 -28.52
C ARG A 96 15.97 7.00 -28.62
N ASN A 97 16.04 7.61 -29.80
CA ASN A 97 15.08 8.61 -30.24
C ASN A 97 14.13 7.94 -31.22
N CYS A 98 12.83 8.18 -31.06
CA CYS A 98 11.81 7.59 -31.92
C CYS A 98 10.66 8.55 -32.17
N LYS A 99 9.83 8.22 -33.14
CA LYS A 99 8.58 8.94 -33.35
C LYS A 99 7.62 8.66 -32.20
N MET A 100 6.70 9.60 -31.98
CA MET A 100 5.68 9.49 -30.94
C MET A 100 4.81 8.23 -31.08
N GLU A 101 4.51 7.82 -32.32
CA GLU A 101 3.71 6.63 -32.63
C GLU A 101 4.39 5.31 -32.24
N ASP A 102 5.72 5.27 -32.31
CA ASP A 102 6.53 4.08 -32.01
C ASP A 102 6.93 3.98 -30.53
N ALA A 103 6.79 5.06 -29.77
CA ALA A 103 7.38 5.20 -28.44
C ALA A 103 6.99 4.06 -27.48
N ASN A 104 5.70 3.73 -27.40
CA ASN A 104 5.21 2.66 -26.51
C ASN A 104 5.78 1.29 -26.90
N ARG A 105 5.84 0.98 -28.20
CA ARG A 105 6.37 -0.31 -28.69
C ARG A 105 7.86 -0.42 -28.33
N ILE A 106 8.63 0.63 -28.59
CA ILE A 106 10.08 0.66 -28.31
C ILE A 106 10.35 0.64 -26.81
N GLU A 107 9.59 1.36 -25.99
CA GLU A 107 9.69 1.30 -24.52
C GLU A 107 9.50 -0.13 -24.03
N THR A 108 8.46 -0.83 -24.52
CA THR A 108 8.22 -2.24 -24.18
C THR A 108 9.38 -3.15 -24.58
N GLU A 109 9.90 -3.01 -25.81
CA GLU A 109 11.07 -3.78 -26.27
C GLU A 109 12.28 -3.56 -25.36
N GLU A 110 12.57 -2.30 -25.02
CA GLU A 110 13.72 -1.96 -24.16
C GLU A 110 13.54 -2.44 -22.71
N ILE A 111 12.32 -2.45 -22.17
CA ILE A 111 12.00 -3.03 -20.85
C ILE A 111 12.36 -4.52 -20.82
N PHE A 112 12.01 -5.27 -21.87
CA PHE A 112 12.33 -6.69 -21.96
C PHE A 112 13.83 -6.92 -22.17
N ASN A 113 14.45 -6.19 -23.10
CA ASN A 113 15.88 -6.33 -23.42
C ASN A 113 16.77 -6.07 -22.19
N HIS A 114 16.36 -5.14 -21.32
CA HIS A 114 17.10 -4.78 -20.11
C HIS A 114 16.60 -5.48 -18.84
N ASN A 115 15.62 -6.40 -18.93
CA ASN A 115 15.02 -7.11 -17.80
C ASN A 115 14.64 -6.14 -16.65
N SER A 116 14.02 -5.00 -17.01
CA SER A 116 13.80 -3.89 -16.08
C SER A 116 12.54 -4.02 -15.22
N LEU A 117 11.78 -5.09 -15.38
CA LEU A 117 10.59 -5.36 -14.58
C LEU A 117 10.96 -5.79 -13.16
N ILE A 118 10.13 -5.43 -12.19
CA ILE A 118 10.23 -5.95 -10.83
C ILE A 118 10.08 -7.49 -10.88
N PRO A 119 10.94 -8.26 -10.18
CA PRO A 119 11.88 -7.83 -9.13
C PRO A 119 13.29 -7.39 -9.61
N ASN A 120 13.61 -7.57 -10.90
CA ASN A 120 14.96 -7.39 -11.45
C ASN A 120 15.29 -5.91 -11.73
N GLY A 121 14.30 -5.09 -12.03
CA GLY A 121 14.43 -3.64 -12.19
C GLY A 121 13.37 -2.85 -11.42
N TYR A 122 13.04 -1.67 -11.92
CA TYR A 122 12.10 -0.74 -11.29
C TYR A 122 10.81 -0.49 -12.11
N ASN A 123 10.69 -1.04 -13.32
CA ASN A 123 9.44 -0.99 -14.07
C ASN A 123 8.39 -1.91 -13.42
N ILE A 124 7.19 -1.40 -13.19
CA ILE A 124 6.08 -2.19 -12.63
C ILE A 124 5.32 -2.89 -13.77
N THR A 125 5.16 -2.18 -14.89
CA THR A 125 4.45 -2.66 -16.09
C THR A 125 5.30 -2.41 -17.33
N THR A 126 4.97 -3.11 -18.40
CA THR A 126 5.64 -3.04 -19.71
C THR A 126 5.18 -1.89 -20.59
N SER A 127 4.08 -1.21 -20.23
CA SER A 127 3.58 -0.08 -21.00
C SER A 127 3.05 1.03 -20.09
N CYS A 128 3.20 2.28 -20.56
CA CYS A 128 2.66 3.47 -19.94
C CYS A 128 1.10 3.52 -19.93
N ASN A 129 0.41 2.68 -20.74
CA ASN A 129 -1.04 2.79 -20.99
C ASN A 129 -1.88 1.55 -20.70
N SER A 130 -1.30 0.43 -20.30
CA SER A 130 -2.13 -0.70 -19.91
C SER A 130 -2.55 -0.55 -18.44
N ILE A 131 -3.74 0.02 -18.23
CA ILE A 131 -4.62 -0.43 -17.15
C ILE A 131 -4.89 -1.92 -17.44
N GLN A 132 -3.89 -2.80 -17.24
CA GLN A 132 -4.16 -4.22 -17.24
C GLN A 132 -5.09 -4.42 -16.07
N LYS A 133 -6.30 -4.86 -16.37
CA LYS A 133 -7.23 -5.35 -15.36
C LYS A 133 -6.44 -6.34 -14.51
N PRO A 134 -6.19 -6.07 -13.21
CA PRO A 134 -5.45 -7.01 -12.39
C PRO A 134 -6.12 -8.37 -12.46
N SER A 135 -5.34 -9.44 -12.49
CA SER A 135 -5.87 -10.81 -12.49
C SER A 135 -6.79 -11.00 -11.29
N ASP A 136 -7.76 -11.91 -11.40
CA ASP A 136 -8.71 -12.17 -10.32
C ASP A 136 -8.00 -12.66 -9.05
N GLU A 137 -6.91 -13.43 -9.20
CA GLU A 137 -6.04 -13.84 -8.10
C GLU A 137 -5.38 -12.64 -7.39
N PHE A 138 -4.87 -11.66 -8.15
CA PHE A 138 -4.25 -10.46 -7.57
C PHE A 138 -5.30 -9.59 -6.85
N ARG A 139 -6.51 -9.47 -7.41
CA ARG A 139 -7.63 -8.78 -6.76
C ARG A 139 -8.04 -9.47 -5.47
N GLU A 140 -8.09 -10.78 -5.47
CA GLU A 140 -8.41 -11.58 -4.29
C GLU A 140 -7.38 -11.36 -3.18
N LYS A 141 -6.09 -11.39 -3.51
CA LYS A 141 -4.99 -11.13 -2.56
C LYS A 141 -5.07 -9.73 -1.95
N ILE A 142 -5.30 -8.70 -2.78
CA ILE A 142 -5.50 -7.33 -2.29
C ILE A 142 -6.72 -7.24 -1.39
N SER A 143 -7.83 -7.87 -1.80
CA SER A 143 -9.08 -7.85 -1.02
C SER A 143 -8.88 -8.50 0.35
N LYS A 144 -8.25 -9.68 0.41
CA LYS A 144 -7.91 -10.37 1.66
C LYS A 144 -7.05 -9.49 2.58
N GLY A 145 -6.03 -8.83 2.04
CA GLY A 145 -5.18 -7.89 2.79
C GLY A 145 -5.98 -6.71 3.37
N ASN A 146 -6.79 -6.04 2.56
CA ASN A 146 -7.63 -4.93 3.01
C ASN A 146 -8.62 -5.37 4.10
N LEU A 147 -9.25 -6.55 3.93
CA LEU A 147 -10.17 -7.10 4.92
C LEU A 147 -9.49 -7.33 6.27
N ALA A 148 -8.28 -7.91 6.27
CA ALA A 148 -7.51 -8.14 7.49
C ALA A 148 -7.16 -6.81 8.20
N THR A 149 -6.69 -5.80 7.46
CA THR A 149 -6.40 -4.47 8.02
C THR A 149 -7.65 -3.80 8.60
N HIS A 150 -8.80 -3.93 7.95
CA HIS A 150 -10.06 -3.38 8.48
C HIS A 150 -10.51 -4.11 9.75
N GLU A 151 -10.32 -5.42 9.81
CA GLU A 151 -10.66 -6.22 10.98
C GLU A 151 -9.77 -5.86 12.18
N GLU A 152 -8.46 -5.76 11.96
CA GLU A 152 -7.49 -5.35 12.99
C GLU A 152 -7.84 -3.97 13.58
N LYS A 153 -8.16 -2.99 12.73
CA LYS A 153 -8.61 -1.66 13.19
C LYS A 153 -9.88 -1.72 14.04
N ARG A 154 -10.83 -2.61 13.70
CA ARG A 154 -12.06 -2.81 14.49
C ARG A 154 -11.75 -3.43 15.84
N ILE A 155 -10.90 -4.45 15.87
CA ILE A 155 -10.47 -5.11 17.10
C ILE A 155 -9.76 -4.12 18.00
N GLN A 156 -8.82 -3.33 17.48
CA GLN A 156 -8.10 -2.32 18.27
C GLN A 156 -9.05 -1.30 18.89
N LYS A 157 -10.04 -0.79 18.13
CA LYS A 157 -11.07 0.11 18.66
C LYS A 157 -11.82 -0.50 19.85
N TYR A 158 -12.20 -1.77 19.76
CA TYR A 158 -12.92 -2.44 20.87
C TYR A 158 -12.00 -2.82 22.03
N LYS A 159 -10.73 -3.11 21.76
CA LYS A 159 -9.70 -3.23 22.80
C LYS A 159 -9.66 -1.95 23.64
N ASP A 160 -9.56 -0.79 23.01
CA ASP A 160 -9.52 0.49 23.74
C ASP A 160 -10.80 0.71 24.57
N ILE A 161 -11.98 0.35 24.02
CA ILE A 161 -13.27 0.44 24.73
C ILE A 161 -13.33 -0.53 25.93
N ILE A 162 -12.82 -1.76 25.79
CA ILE A 162 -12.79 -2.76 26.88
C ILE A 162 -11.85 -2.30 27.99
N TYR A 163 -10.62 -1.93 27.63
CA TYR A 163 -9.57 -1.59 28.59
C TYR A 163 -9.81 -0.24 29.27
N ASN A 164 -10.20 0.80 28.53
CA ASN A 164 -10.30 2.15 29.08
C ASN A 164 -11.72 2.53 29.54
N ASN A 165 -12.77 2.03 28.87
CA ASN A 165 -14.15 2.41 29.19
C ASN A 165 -14.92 1.34 29.98
N GLY A 166 -14.24 0.27 30.40
CA GLY A 166 -14.82 -0.76 31.26
C GLY A 166 -15.91 -1.63 30.60
N PHE A 167 -16.01 -1.61 29.27
CA PHE A 167 -16.96 -2.47 28.56
C PHE A 167 -16.59 -3.95 28.74
N LYS A 168 -17.53 -4.76 29.24
CA LYS A 168 -17.38 -6.21 29.36
C LYS A 168 -18.29 -6.92 28.37
N PHE A 169 -17.72 -7.81 27.57
CA PHE A 169 -18.46 -8.70 26.70
C PHE A 169 -18.16 -10.16 27.07
N ASP A 170 -19.01 -10.73 27.92
CA ASP A 170 -18.87 -12.11 28.41
C ASP A 170 -20.19 -12.84 28.20
N VAL A 171 -20.40 -13.24 26.95
CA VAL A 171 -21.63 -13.89 26.48
C VAL A 171 -21.28 -15.29 25.99
N ASP A 172 -22.18 -16.24 26.21
CA ASP A 172 -22.04 -17.59 25.67
C ASP A 172 -22.02 -17.57 24.13
N GLU A 173 -21.18 -18.40 23.52
CA GLU A 173 -21.04 -18.43 22.05
C GLU A 173 -22.36 -18.80 21.35
N SER A 174 -23.23 -19.59 22.01
CA SER A 174 -24.58 -19.92 21.51
C SER A 174 -25.47 -18.69 21.32
N LYS A 175 -25.22 -17.61 22.06
CA LYS A 175 -25.99 -16.35 22.01
C LYS A 175 -25.39 -15.32 21.07
N PHE A 176 -24.30 -15.60 20.36
CA PHE A 176 -23.70 -14.64 19.43
C PHE A 176 -24.67 -14.21 18.31
N CYS A 177 -25.56 -15.11 17.90
CA CYS A 177 -26.57 -14.81 16.88
C CYS A 177 -27.52 -13.68 17.31
N ASP A 178 -27.77 -13.48 18.60
CA ASP A 178 -28.65 -12.41 19.12
C ASP A 178 -28.07 -11.01 18.83
N TYR A 179 -26.75 -10.93 18.63
CA TYR A 179 -26.03 -9.69 18.34
C TYR A 179 -25.89 -9.43 16.84
N ILE A 180 -26.28 -10.39 15.99
CA ILE A 180 -26.10 -10.38 14.54
C ILE A 180 -27.46 -10.25 13.86
N THR A 181 -27.68 -9.15 13.14
CA THR A 181 -28.93 -8.90 12.40
C THR A 181 -28.68 -8.80 10.90
N PRO A 182 -29.57 -9.31 10.03
CA PRO A 182 -29.37 -9.26 8.59
C PRO A 182 -29.41 -7.83 8.08
N ARG A 183 -28.54 -7.51 7.12
CA ARG A 183 -28.50 -6.22 6.43
C ARG A 183 -29.06 -6.39 5.02
N THR A 184 -30.19 -5.76 4.75
CA THR A 184 -30.86 -5.81 3.45
C THR A 184 -30.76 -4.48 2.71
N LYS A 185 -30.72 -4.53 1.38
CA LYS A 185 -30.85 -3.36 0.51
C LYS A 185 -31.67 -3.76 -0.71
N TYR A 186 -32.72 -2.99 -1.00
CA TYR A 186 -33.65 -3.27 -2.10
C TYR A 186 -34.22 -4.70 -2.07
N GLY A 187 -34.55 -5.23 -0.88
CA GLY A 187 -35.09 -6.58 -0.71
C GLY A 187 -34.07 -7.72 -0.69
N THR A 188 -32.82 -7.47 -1.09
CA THR A 188 -31.76 -8.49 -1.09
C THR A 188 -30.87 -8.36 0.16
N GLN A 189 -30.55 -9.48 0.81
CA GLN A 189 -29.57 -9.50 1.89
C GLN A 189 -28.16 -9.31 1.33
N ILE A 190 -27.45 -8.30 1.85
CA ILE A 190 -26.12 -7.90 1.39
C ILE A 190 -25.05 -7.95 2.49
N GLY A 191 -25.40 -8.48 3.66
CA GLY A 191 -24.47 -8.67 4.78
C GLY A 191 -25.16 -8.76 6.13
N TRP A 192 -24.42 -8.39 7.16
CA TRP A 192 -24.81 -8.49 8.56
C TRP A 192 -24.42 -7.23 9.35
N TYR A 193 -25.22 -6.92 10.37
CA TYR A 193 -24.96 -5.92 11.37
C TYR A 193 -24.65 -6.60 12.69
N VAL A 194 -23.53 -6.22 13.32
CA VAL A 194 -23.20 -6.58 14.70
C VAL A 194 -23.47 -5.39 15.59
N ARG A 195 -24.33 -5.54 16.62
CA ARG A 195 -24.63 -4.46 17.58
C ARG A 195 -23.90 -4.70 18.89
N LEU A 196 -22.95 -3.84 19.24
CA LEU A 196 -22.18 -3.94 20.48
C LEU A 196 -21.98 -2.56 21.10
N ASN A 197 -22.18 -2.44 22.41
CA ASN A 197 -21.96 -1.18 23.16
C ASN A 197 -22.61 0.05 22.49
N LYS A 198 -23.91 -0.04 22.17
CA LYS A 198 -24.68 1.00 21.46
C LYS A 198 -24.13 1.40 20.07
N THR A 199 -23.16 0.64 19.54
CA THR A 199 -22.54 0.85 18.23
C THR A 199 -22.98 -0.25 17.29
N VAL A 200 -23.15 0.09 16.01
CA VAL A 200 -23.47 -0.86 14.94
C VAL A 200 -22.26 -1.01 14.03
N ILE A 201 -21.85 -2.25 13.77
CA ILE A 201 -20.72 -2.59 12.90
C ILE A 201 -21.25 -3.32 11.67
N GLU A 202 -20.88 -2.85 10.48
CA GLU A 202 -21.27 -3.52 9.23
C GLU A 202 -20.27 -4.59 8.82
N PHE A 203 -20.76 -5.79 8.54
CA PHE A 203 -20.04 -6.87 7.88
C PHE A 203 -20.70 -7.13 6.52
N LYS A 204 -20.02 -6.73 5.45
CA LYS A 204 -20.45 -6.94 4.06
C LYS A 204 -19.23 -7.23 3.20
N SER A 205 -19.42 -8.04 2.17
CA SER A 205 -18.39 -8.34 1.18
C SER A 205 -19.05 -8.40 -0.19
N THR A 206 -18.33 -7.93 -1.21
CA THR A 206 -18.72 -8.13 -2.61
C THR A 206 -18.18 -9.44 -3.17
N ILE A 207 -17.31 -10.13 -2.43
CA ILE A 207 -16.59 -11.33 -2.86
C ILE A 207 -17.05 -12.55 -2.06
N ASN A 208 -17.17 -12.40 -0.73
CA ASN A 208 -17.55 -13.49 0.16
C ASN A 208 -19.05 -13.74 0.13
N SER A 209 -19.43 -14.99 0.37
CA SER A 209 -20.83 -15.35 0.54
C SER A 209 -21.44 -14.69 1.79
N ILE A 210 -22.77 -14.69 1.87
CA ILE A 210 -23.50 -14.19 3.04
C ILE A 210 -23.11 -15.00 4.29
N ASP A 211 -22.93 -16.32 4.14
CA ASP A 211 -22.57 -17.22 5.23
C ASP A 211 -21.13 -17.01 5.70
N GLU A 212 -20.18 -16.86 4.79
CA GLU A 212 -18.80 -16.50 5.13
C GLU A 212 -18.74 -15.16 5.87
N THR A 213 -19.54 -14.19 5.42
CA THR A 213 -19.62 -12.89 6.08
C THR A 213 -20.25 -12.99 7.48
N LYS A 214 -21.20 -13.92 7.68
CA LYS A 214 -21.78 -14.23 8.99
C LYS A 214 -20.74 -14.85 9.92
N GLN A 215 -19.98 -15.82 9.42
CA GLN A 215 -18.94 -16.50 10.17
C GLN A 215 -17.88 -15.51 10.68
N ARG A 216 -17.49 -14.55 9.84
CA ARG A 216 -16.59 -13.47 10.24
C ARG A 216 -17.14 -12.56 11.35
N ALA A 217 -18.45 -12.32 11.35
CA ALA A 217 -19.10 -11.57 12.43
C ALA A 217 -19.07 -12.35 13.76
N ILE A 218 -19.25 -13.67 13.71
CA ILE A 218 -19.15 -14.58 14.86
C ILE A 218 -17.71 -14.62 15.39
N GLU A 219 -16.72 -14.79 14.51
CA GLU A 219 -15.30 -14.79 14.88
C GLU A 219 -14.88 -13.45 15.50
N PHE A 220 -15.39 -12.33 14.99
CA PHE A 220 -15.18 -11.03 15.60
C PHE A 220 -15.72 -10.99 17.05
N LEU A 221 -16.95 -11.45 17.28
CA LEU A 221 -17.54 -11.51 18.64
C LEU A 221 -16.72 -12.39 19.58
N LYS A 222 -16.20 -13.52 19.08
CA LYS A 222 -15.31 -14.42 19.82
C LYS A 222 -14.04 -13.70 20.28
N LYS A 223 -13.37 -12.98 19.38
CA LYS A 223 -12.17 -12.18 19.73
C LYS A 223 -12.48 -11.10 20.76
N ILE A 224 -13.63 -10.42 20.66
CA ILE A 224 -14.05 -9.41 21.65
C ILE A 224 -14.30 -10.04 23.03
N LYS A 225 -14.88 -11.25 23.07
CA LYS A 225 -15.06 -12.02 24.32
C LYS A 225 -13.71 -12.39 24.94
N GLU A 226 -12.79 -12.94 24.15
CA GLU A 226 -11.44 -13.31 24.60
C GLU A 226 -10.69 -12.09 25.17
N LEU A 227 -10.74 -10.94 24.50
CA LEU A 227 -10.16 -9.69 25.00
C LEU A 227 -10.79 -9.22 26.33
N SER A 228 -12.11 -9.39 26.47
CA SER A 228 -12.82 -9.05 27.71
C SER A 228 -12.39 -9.97 28.86
N LEU A 229 -12.23 -11.27 28.60
CA LEU A 229 -11.77 -12.25 29.59
C LEU A 229 -10.31 -12.01 30.00
N ALA A 230 -9.42 -11.73 29.04
CA ALA A 230 -8.01 -11.45 29.31
C ALA A 230 -7.82 -10.25 30.25
N LYS A 231 -8.57 -9.16 30.04
CA LYS A 231 -8.56 -8.01 30.96
C LYS A 231 -8.94 -8.39 32.40
N HIS A 232 -9.90 -9.30 32.58
CA HIS A 232 -10.33 -9.72 33.91
C HIS A 232 -9.28 -10.56 34.65
N LEU A 233 -8.51 -11.37 33.92
CA LEU A 233 -7.39 -12.12 34.49
C LEU A 233 -6.27 -11.18 34.96
N ASP A 234 -5.93 -10.16 34.17
CA ASP A 234 -4.92 -9.15 34.53
C ASP A 234 -5.31 -8.31 35.76
N ALA A 235 -6.61 -8.05 35.94
CA ALA A 235 -7.13 -7.33 37.10
C ALA A 235 -7.30 -8.20 38.36
N GLY A 236 -7.14 -9.53 38.24
CA GLY A 236 -7.41 -10.52 39.28
C GLY A 236 -6.19 -10.98 40.08
N ILE A 237 -5.01 -10.40 39.88
CA ILE A 237 -3.81 -10.66 40.69
C ILE A 237 -3.58 -9.47 41.63
N PRO A 238 -4.04 -9.52 42.90
CA PRO A 238 -3.47 -8.66 43.93
C PRO A 238 -2.02 -9.11 44.13
N LEU A 239 -1.06 -8.22 43.91
CA LEU A 239 0.28 -8.38 44.48
C LEU A 239 0.11 -8.33 46.01
N GLU A 240 -0.07 -9.48 46.65
CA GLU A 240 0.14 -9.54 48.10
C GLU A 240 1.61 -9.16 48.36
N PRO A 241 1.89 -8.11 49.13
CA PRO A 241 3.25 -7.80 49.51
C PRO A 241 3.76 -8.95 50.38
N SER A 242 4.78 -9.67 49.89
CA SER A 242 5.49 -10.67 50.65
C SER A 242 5.96 -10.04 51.97
N LEU A 243 5.40 -10.51 53.09
CA LEU A 243 5.83 -10.14 54.44
C LEU A 243 7.35 -10.35 54.57
N PRO A 244 8.11 -9.37 55.10
CA PRO A 244 9.54 -9.53 55.29
C PRO A 244 9.82 -10.65 56.29
N LEU A 245 10.71 -11.58 55.91
CA LEU A 245 11.26 -12.61 56.80
C LEU A 245 11.81 -11.94 58.06
N GLN A 246 11.15 -12.15 59.19
CA GLN A 246 11.71 -11.76 60.49
C GLN A 246 12.99 -12.55 60.73
N LEU A 247 14.08 -11.82 60.91
CA LEU A 247 15.36 -12.32 61.36
C LEU A 247 15.17 -12.91 62.77
N GLY A 248 15.04 -14.24 62.85
CA GLY A 248 14.94 -14.97 64.11
C GLY A 248 16.33 -15.08 64.74
N ASN A 249 16.49 -14.42 65.88
CA ASN A 249 17.63 -14.51 66.79
C ASN A 249 18.03 -15.95 67.11
N ILE A 250 19.33 -16.25 67.06
CA ILE A 250 19.94 -17.32 67.85
C ILE A 250 21.21 -16.75 68.49
N LEU A 251 21.07 -16.35 69.76
CA LEU A 251 22.13 -16.24 70.76
C LEU A 251 21.88 -17.40 71.73
N GLU A 252 22.92 -18.24 71.89
CA GLU A 252 23.30 -19.05 73.07
C GLU A 252 22.23 -20.06 73.60
N GLU A 253 22.54 -21.29 74.03
CA GLU A 253 23.58 -21.72 74.97
C GLU A 253 23.59 -23.27 75.04
N HIS A 254 24.71 -23.84 75.48
CA HIS A 254 24.94 -25.16 76.10
C HIS A 254 25.10 -26.45 75.28
N GLY A 255 26.30 -27.03 75.41
CA GLY A 255 26.71 -28.38 75.01
C GLY A 255 28.23 -28.51 74.94
#